data_AF-A0AAX0BNT3-F1
#
_entry.id   AF-A0AAX0BNT3-F1
#
_cell.length_a   1.000
_cell.length_b   1.000
_cell.length_c   1.000
_cell.angle_alpha   90.00
_cell.angle_beta   90.00
_cell.angle_gamma   90.00
#
_symmetry.space_group_name_H-M   'P 1'
#
loop_
_entity.id
_entity.type
_entity.pdbx_description
1 polymer ?
#
loop_
_entity_poly.entity_id
_entity_poly.type
_entity_poly.pdbx_seq_one_letter_code
_entity_poly.pdbx_strand_id
1 'polypeptide(L)'
;MEFLKNFLNQNYKEAGALLMNDSYCIFEIIYNTMQQSHNTMSIKTLCAIAGVSRSGYYAWLNAAPARAQREQQDREDFEQILAYKMHGYSKGAKGIYIALLHMDPPVVINLKKIRHLMDKFNLSCPYRGPNPYRRMAKAIKTSSVADNLLQRELKHMVHGSSC
;
A
#
# COMPACT_ATOMS: atom_id res chain seq x y z
N MET A 1 4.66 21.61 -16.18
CA MET A 1 6.02 21.27 -15.69
C MET A 1 6.28 21.68 -14.23
N GLU A 2 5.36 22.36 -13.54
CA GLU A 2 5.49 22.68 -12.10
C GLU A 2 4.59 21.83 -11.17
N PHE A 3 3.57 21.15 -11.72
CA PHE A 3 2.64 20.33 -10.93
C PHE A 3 3.24 19.02 -10.39
N LEU A 4 4.30 18.49 -11.03
CA LEU A 4 5.00 17.28 -10.57
C LEU A 4 6.05 17.55 -9.49
N LYS A 5 6.50 18.81 -9.32
CA LYS A 5 7.53 19.17 -8.35
C LYS A 5 7.00 19.27 -6.91
N ASN A 6 5.70 19.57 -6.74
CA ASN A 6 5.08 19.72 -5.42
C ASN A 6 4.60 18.39 -4.79
N PHE A 7 4.36 17.34 -5.58
CA PHE A 7 3.93 16.04 -5.03
C PHE A 7 5.08 15.24 -4.41
N LEU A 8 6.32 15.44 -4.89
CA LEU A 8 7.50 14.80 -4.33
C LEU A 8 7.92 15.46 -3.00
N ASN A 9 7.78 16.78 -2.83
CA ASN A 9 8.43 17.51 -1.73
C ASN A 9 7.75 17.46 -0.35
N GLN A 10 6.48 17.08 -0.22
CA GLN A 10 5.77 17.16 1.06
C GLN A 10 5.96 15.94 1.99
N ASN A 11 6.46 14.81 1.48
CA ASN A 11 6.56 13.56 2.26
C ASN A 11 7.96 13.28 2.85
N TYR A 12 8.98 14.10 2.58
CA TYR A 12 10.35 13.83 3.05
C TYR A 12 10.64 14.28 4.50
N LYS A 13 9.77 15.09 5.12
CA LYS A 13 10.01 15.60 6.48
C LYS A 13 9.48 14.69 7.60
N GLU A 14 8.44 13.91 7.34
CA GLU A 14 7.86 12.99 8.35
C GLU A 14 8.36 11.55 8.22
N ALA A 15 8.84 11.15 7.03
CA ALA A 15 9.40 9.81 6.79
C ALA A 15 10.79 9.59 7.44
N GLY A 16 11.51 10.66 7.79
CA GLY A 16 12.89 10.57 8.30
C GLY A 16 13.03 9.83 9.63
N ALA A 17 11.99 9.80 10.47
CA ALA A 17 12.04 9.16 11.79
C ALA A 17 11.63 7.67 11.77
N LEU A 18 10.81 7.23 10.79
CA LEU A 18 10.35 5.85 10.69
C LEU A 18 11.32 4.95 9.92
N LEU A 19 12.14 5.51 9.04
CA LEU A 19 13.10 4.77 8.19
C LEU A 19 14.42 4.40 8.89
N MET A 20 14.60 4.79 10.15
CA MET A 20 15.83 4.49 10.92
C MET A 20 15.90 3.04 11.44
N ASN A 21 14.82 2.26 11.38
CA ASN A 21 14.77 0.88 11.90
C ASN A 21 14.76 -0.21 10.81
N ASP A 22 14.76 0.16 9.54
CA ASP A 22 14.83 -0.83 8.47
C ASP A 22 16.29 -1.22 8.20
N SER A 23 16.61 -2.51 8.31
CA SER A 23 17.97 -3.02 8.06
C SER A 23 18.51 -2.67 6.67
N TYR A 24 17.64 -2.36 5.70
CA TYR A 24 18.04 -1.91 4.36
C TYR A 24 18.71 -0.53 4.38
N CYS A 25 18.19 0.39 5.19
CA CYS A 25 18.66 1.78 5.30
C CYS A 25 20.10 1.82 5.86
N ILE A 26 20.39 0.95 6.83
CA ILE A 26 21.72 0.84 7.44
C ILE A 26 22.78 0.40 6.42
N PHE A 27 22.50 -0.63 5.60
CA PHE A 27 23.45 -1.09 4.59
C PHE A 27 23.64 -0.08 3.46
N GLU A 28 22.60 0.65 3.09
CA GLU A 28 22.66 1.72 2.10
C GLU A 28 23.54 2.89 2.58
N ILE A 29 23.41 3.29 3.85
CA ILE A 29 24.29 4.30 4.47
C ILE A 29 25.74 3.82 4.44
N ILE A 30 26.03 2.58 4.87
CA ILE A 30 27.40 2.02 4.83
C ILE A 30 27.95 2.03 3.41
N TYR A 31 27.15 1.65 2.41
CA TYR A 31 27.55 1.68 1.00
C TYR A 31 27.88 3.10 0.53
N ASN A 32 27.01 4.08 0.82
CA ASN A 32 27.23 5.47 0.45
C ASN A 32 28.48 6.07 1.12
N THR A 33 28.71 5.77 2.40
CA THR A 33 29.92 6.17 3.13
C THR A 33 31.19 5.55 2.52
N MET A 34 31.12 4.31 2.03
CA MET A 34 32.25 3.67 1.34
C MET A 34 32.62 4.35 0.01
N GLN A 35 31.64 4.97 -0.67
CA GLN A 35 31.86 5.67 -1.94
C GLN A 35 32.39 7.11 -1.76
N GLN A 36 32.40 7.64 -0.54
CA GLN A 36 32.91 8.97 -0.25
C GLN A 36 34.45 8.99 -0.24
N SER A 37 35.05 9.95 -0.93
CA SER A 37 36.51 10.06 -1.12
C SER A 37 37.31 10.35 0.16
N HIS A 38 36.65 10.82 1.22
CA HIS A 38 37.24 11.15 2.52
C HIS A 38 37.09 10.04 3.56
N ASN A 39 36.59 8.87 3.16
CA ASN A 39 36.42 7.76 4.08
C ASN A 39 37.76 7.07 4.37
N THR A 40 38.15 7.05 5.65
CA THR A 40 39.34 6.37 6.16
C THR A 40 39.03 5.02 6.81
N MET A 41 37.75 4.68 6.95
CA MET A 41 37.28 3.52 7.71
C MET A 41 37.03 2.30 6.82
N SER A 42 37.39 1.14 7.32
CA SER A 42 37.09 -0.14 6.67
C SER A 42 35.62 -0.55 6.81
N ILE A 43 35.14 -1.44 5.94
CA ILE A 43 33.79 -2.02 6.04
C ILE A 43 33.58 -2.71 7.41
N LYS A 44 34.61 -3.37 7.95
CA LYS A 44 34.55 -4.01 9.28
C LYS A 44 34.24 -3.01 10.38
N THR A 45 34.87 -1.84 10.34
CA THR A 45 34.65 -0.78 11.34
C THR A 45 33.28 -0.12 11.17
N LEU A 46 32.81 0.09 9.94
CA LEU A 46 31.47 0.64 9.68
C LEU A 46 30.36 -0.31 10.13
N CYS A 47 30.49 -1.60 9.82
CA CYS A 47 29.53 -2.62 10.29
C CYS A 47 29.50 -2.72 11.82
N ALA A 48 30.66 -2.61 12.49
CA ALA A 48 30.73 -2.65 13.94
C ALA A 48 30.04 -1.43 14.59
N ILE A 49 30.21 -0.23 14.03
CA ILE A 49 29.54 0.99 14.50
C ILE A 49 28.02 0.90 14.31
N ALA A 50 27.59 0.39 13.16
CA ALA A 50 26.18 0.25 12.82
C ALA A 50 25.48 -0.95 13.49
N GLY A 51 26.22 -1.80 14.23
CA GLY A 51 25.66 -2.98 14.90
C GLY A 51 25.18 -4.10 13.97
N VAL A 52 25.70 -4.16 12.74
CA VAL A 52 25.30 -5.17 11.73
C VAL A 52 26.43 -6.15 11.40
N SER A 53 26.07 -7.35 10.94
CA SER A 53 27.06 -8.34 10.54
C SER A 53 27.67 -8.02 9.17
N ARG A 54 28.97 -8.33 9.01
CA ARG A 54 29.67 -8.20 7.71
C ARG A 54 29.05 -9.11 6.64
N SER A 55 28.64 -10.32 7.02
CA SER A 55 27.97 -11.24 6.10
C SER A 55 26.64 -10.68 5.60
N GLY A 56 25.88 -9.99 6.46
CA GLY A 56 24.66 -9.29 6.07
C GLY A 56 24.92 -8.20 5.03
N TYR A 57 25.98 -7.42 5.21
CA TYR A 57 26.37 -6.38 4.23
C TYR A 57 26.69 -6.97 2.85
N TYR A 58 27.52 -8.02 2.79
CA TYR A 58 27.85 -8.65 1.50
C TYR A 58 26.66 -9.38 0.87
N ALA A 59 25.78 -10.00 1.67
CA ALA A 59 24.54 -10.55 1.16
C ALA A 59 23.63 -9.47 0.56
N TRP A 60 23.55 -8.29 1.21
CA TRP A 60 22.86 -7.13 0.67
C TRP A 60 23.50 -6.66 -0.64
N LEU A 61 24.82 -6.55 -0.72
CA LEU A 61 25.53 -6.19 -1.97
C LEU A 61 25.25 -7.17 -3.11
N ASN A 62 25.36 -8.46 -2.86
CA ASN A 62 25.15 -9.51 -3.86
C ASN A 62 23.69 -9.56 -4.37
N ALA A 63 22.73 -9.20 -3.51
CA ALA A 63 21.32 -9.14 -3.88
C ALA A 63 20.91 -7.83 -4.60
N ALA A 64 21.83 -6.88 -4.80
CA ALA A 64 21.56 -5.62 -5.50
C ALA A 64 20.93 -5.79 -6.91
N PRO A 65 21.46 -6.62 -7.82
CA PRO A 65 20.84 -6.80 -9.14
C PRO A 65 19.41 -7.36 -9.06
N ALA A 66 19.16 -8.31 -8.16
CA ALA A 66 17.84 -8.87 -7.95
C ALA A 66 16.84 -7.89 -7.29
N ARG A 67 17.33 -6.92 -6.51
CA ARG A 67 16.50 -5.81 -6.01
C ARG A 67 16.15 -4.83 -7.13
N ALA A 68 17.14 -4.42 -7.92
CA ALA A 68 16.94 -3.52 -9.05
C ALA A 68 15.95 -4.09 -10.08
N GLN A 69 16.05 -5.38 -10.42
CA GLN A 69 15.09 -6.04 -11.31
C GLN A 69 13.67 -6.03 -10.76
N ARG A 70 13.50 -6.31 -9.45
CA ARG A 70 12.17 -6.25 -8.80
C ARG A 70 11.61 -4.83 -8.78
N GLU A 71 12.43 -3.82 -8.51
CA GLU A 71 12.02 -2.42 -8.55
C GLU A 71 11.63 -1.96 -9.95
N GLN A 72 12.36 -2.41 -10.97
CA GLN A 72 12.05 -2.12 -12.37
C GLN A 72 10.70 -2.76 -12.75
N GLN A 73 10.49 -4.03 -12.41
CA GLN A 73 9.19 -4.69 -12.63
C GLN A 73 8.05 -3.99 -11.88
N ASP A 74 8.28 -3.58 -10.63
CA ASP A 74 7.28 -2.83 -9.87
C ASP A 74 6.96 -1.47 -10.51
N ARG A 75 7.94 -0.81 -11.13
CA ARG A 75 7.74 0.45 -11.86
C ARG A 75 6.92 0.22 -13.13
N GLU A 76 7.25 -0.80 -13.91
CA GLU A 76 6.49 -1.16 -15.12
C GLU A 76 5.04 -1.54 -14.80
N ASP A 77 4.84 -2.35 -13.75
CA ASP A 77 3.49 -2.72 -13.28
C ASP A 77 2.73 -1.48 -12.76
N PHE A 78 3.42 -0.55 -12.11
CA PHE A 78 2.84 0.69 -11.62
C PHE A 78 2.43 1.65 -12.76
N GLU A 79 3.25 1.78 -13.80
CA GLU A 79 2.93 2.60 -14.98
C GLU A 79 1.63 2.13 -15.64
N GLN A 80 1.43 0.82 -15.73
CA GLN A 80 0.19 0.23 -16.22
C GLN A 80 -1.01 0.61 -15.34
N ILE A 81 -0.85 0.62 -14.01
CA ILE A 81 -1.90 1.04 -13.07
C ILE A 81 -2.19 2.54 -13.20
N LEU A 82 -1.16 3.37 -13.34
CA LEU A 82 -1.28 4.82 -13.41
C LEU A 82 -2.06 5.27 -14.65
N ALA A 83 -1.89 4.59 -15.79
CA ALA A 83 -2.65 4.86 -17.01
C ALA A 83 -4.18 4.89 -16.76
N TYR A 84 -4.68 4.07 -15.83
CA TYR A 84 -6.11 4.05 -15.51
C TYR A 84 -6.60 5.19 -14.64
N LYS A 85 -5.71 5.87 -13.92
CA LYS A 85 -6.07 7.07 -13.16
C LYS A 85 -6.45 8.22 -14.10
N MET A 86 -5.91 8.22 -15.34
CA MET A 86 -6.20 9.22 -16.36
C MET A 86 -7.64 9.19 -16.88
N HIS A 87 -8.39 8.11 -16.64
CA HIS A 87 -9.79 7.98 -17.06
C HIS A 87 -10.80 8.70 -16.14
N GLY A 88 -10.35 9.69 -15.37
CA GLY A 88 -11.22 10.69 -14.75
C GLY A 88 -11.88 10.31 -13.41
N TYR A 89 -11.71 9.07 -12.94
CA TYR A 89 -12.15 8.67 -11.60
C TYR A 89 -11.14 7.75 -10.92
N SER A 90 -11.06 7.90 -9.60
CA SER A 90 -10.21 7.08 -8.76
C SER A 90 -10.77 5.66 -8.63
N LYS A 91 -9.93 4.67 -8.91
CA LYS A 91 -10.25 3.26 -8.78
C LYS A 91 -9.55 2.70 -7.55
N GLY A 92 -10.26 1.90 -6.76
CA GLY A 92 -9.64 1.07 -5.73
C GLY A 92 -8.96 -0.15 -6.36
N ALA A 93 -8.16 -0.89 -5.56
CA ALA A 93 -7.40 -2.05 -6.02
C ALA A 93 -8.25 -3.07 -6.81
N LYS A 94 -9.48 -3.37 -6.36
CA LYS A 94 -10.39 -4.31 -7.06
C LYS A 94 -10.86 -3.76 -8.41
N GLY A 95 -11.11 -2.46 -8.51
CA GLY A 95 -11.49 -1.82 -9.76
C GLY A 95 -10.35 -1.80 -10.77
N ILE A 96 -9.12 -1.60 -10.31
CA ILE A 96 -7.90 -1.70 -11.12
C ILE A 96 -7.74 -3.13 -11.64
N TYR A 97 -7.84 -4.14 -10.77
CA TYR A 97 -7.75 -5.55 -11.15
C TYR A 97 -8.75 -5.93 -12.25
N ILE A 98 -10.03 -5.57 -12.06
CA ILE A 98 -11.06 -5.84 -13.06
C ILE A 98 -10.78 -5.09 -14.36
N ALA A 99 -10.32 -3.84 -14.31
CA ALA A 99 -9.99 -3.09 -15.52
C ALA A 99 -8.85 -3.74 -16.32
N LEU A 100 -7.77 -4.15 -15.64
CA LEU A 100 -6.63 -4.82 -16.25
C LEU A 100 -7.00 -6.16 -16.90
N LEU A 101 -7.92 -6.90 -16.28
CA LEU A 101 -8.38 -8.20 -16.80
C LEU A 101 -9.19 -8.07 -18.10
N HIS A 102 -9.87 -6.95 -18.31
CA HIS A 102 -10.72 -6.73 -19.48
C HIS A 102 -10.02 -5.88 -20.58
N MET A 103 -8.71 -5.68 -20.48
CA MET A 103 -7.93 -5.09 -21.58
C MET A 103 -7.64 -6.09 -22.67
N ASP A 104 -7.30 -5.56 -23.85
CA ASP A 104 -6.70 -6.32 -24.94
C ASP A 104 -5.29 -5.78 -25.23
N PRO A 105 -4.22 -6.53 -24.90
CA PRO A 105 -4.19 -7.83 -24.23
C PRO A 105 -4.48 -7.76 -22.71
N PRO A 106 -4.99 -8.83 -22.08
CA PRO A 106 -5.32 -8.84 -20.66
C PRO A 106 -4.07 -8.90 -19.79
N VAL A 107 -4.01 -8.04 -18.76
CA VAL A 107 -2.90 -8.01 -17.81
C VAL A 107 -3.34 -8.62 -16.48
N VAL A 108 -2.73 -9.74 -16.11
CA VAL A 108 -3.06 -10.45 -14.86
C VAL A 108 -2.09 -10.06 -13.75
N ILE A 109 -2.49 -9.11 -12.91
CA ILE A 109 -1.73 -8.73 -11.70
C ILE A 109 -2.46 -9.22 -10.45
N ASN A 110 -1.73 -9.80 -9.50
CA ASN A 110 -2.31 -10.21 -8.22
C ASN A 110 -2.83 -8.98 -7.44
N LEU A 111 -4.03 -9.07 -6.88
CA LEU A 111 -4.63 -8.01 -6.08
C LEU A 111 -3.77 -7.58 -4.87
N LYS A 112 -2.96 -8.48 -4.29
CA LYS A 112 -1.96 -8.12 -3.27
C LYS A 112 -0.87 -7.21 -3.83
N LYS A 113 -0.38 -7.50 -5.03
CA LYS A 113 0.63 -6.68 -5.71
C LYS A 113 0.07 -5.30 -6.06
N ILE A 114 -1.17 -5.21 -6.53
CA ILE A 114 -1.84 -3.93 -6.77
C ILE A 114 -1.91 -3.10 -5.48
N ARG A 115 -2.30 -3.70 -4.35
CA ARG A 115 -2.31 -2.99 -3.06
C ARG A 115 -0.91 -2.51 -2.65
N HIS A 116 0.08 -3.39 -2.71
CA HIS A 116 1.46 -3.04 -2.42
C HIS A 116 1.96 -1.88 -3.27
N LEU A 117 1.73 -1.91 -4.59
CA LEU A 117 2.11 -0.82 -5.49
C LEU A 117 1.35 0.47 -5.17
N MET A 118 0.07 0.39 -4.83
CA MET A 118 -0.68 1.56 -4.38
C MET A 118 -0.09 2.18 -3.11
N ASP A 119 0.29 1.36 -2.13
CA ASP A 119 0.90 1.82 -0.88
C ASP A 119 2.31 2.39 -1.11
N LYS A 120 3.16 1.67 -1.87
CA LYS A 120 4.54 2.05 -2.20
C LYS A 120 4.64 3.40 -2.91
N PHE A 121 3.70 3.68 -3.81
CA PHE A 121 3.68 4.90 -4.60
C PHE A 121 2.63 5.92 -4.12
N ASN A 122 2.06 5.73 -2.93
CA ASN A 122 1.08 6.63 -2.30
C ASN A 122 -0.14 6.97 -3.20
N LEU A 123 -0.65 5.98 -3.94
CA LEU A 123 -1.89 6.10 -4.69
C LEU A 123 -3.10 5.85 -3.78
N SER A 124 -3.72 6.92 -3.28
CA SER A 124 -4.96 6.81 -2.53
C SER A 124 -6.21 6.83 -3.42
N CYS A 125 -7.17 5.96 -3.10
CA CYS A 125 -8.54 6.05 -3.60
C CYS A 125 -9.40 6.70 -2.49
N PRO A 126 -10.19 7.74 -2.79
CA PRO A 126 -11.13 8.29 -1.85
C PRO A 126 -12.10 7.20 -1.39
N TYR A 127 -12.36 7.18 -0.08
CA TYR A 127 -13.25 6.21 0.53
C TYR A 127 -14.68 6.41 0.04
N ARG A 128 -15.25 5.39 -0.62
CA ARG A 128 -16.67 5.37 -1.00
C ARG A 128 -17.50 4.92 0.20
N GLY A 129 -17.69 5.82 1.15
CA GLY A 129 -18.53 5.57 2.32
C GLY A 129 -20.01 5.42 1.95
N PRO A 130 -20.81 4.75 2.80
CA PRO A 130 -22.26 4.79 2.66
C PRO A 130 -22.74 6.24 2.78
N ASN A 131 -23.60 6.67 1.85
CA ASN A 131 -24.20 8.01 1.90
C ASN A 131 -24.90 8.22 3.28
N PRO A 132 -24.52 9.23 4.07
CA PRO A 132 -25.08 9.48 5.40
C PRO A 132 -26.61 9.56 5.40
N TYR A 133 -27.19 10.24 4.41
CA TYR A 133 -28.64 10.36 4.27
C TYR A 133 -29.32 9.02 4.00
N ARG A 134 -28.69 8.14 3.22
CA ARG A 134 -29.20 6.78 2.97
C ARG A 134 -29.13 5.93 4.24
N ARG A 135 -28.09 6.10 5.06
CA ARG A 135 -27.95 5.44 6.35
C ARG A 135 -29.00 5.94 7.35
N MET A 136 -29.18 7.25 7.44
CA MET A 136 -30.21 7.89 8.27
C MET A 136 -31.62 7.43 7.85
N ALA A 137 -31.94 7.45 6.56
CA ALA A 137 -33.23 6.99 6.07
C ALA A 137 -33.50 5.52 6.40
N LYS A 138 -32.48 4.64 6.34
CA LYS A 138 -32.61 3.23 6.72
C LYS A 138 -32.81 3.04 8.23
N ALA A 139 -32.20 3.90 9.05
CA ALA A 139 -32.37 3.89 10.51
C ALA A 139 -33.72 4.47 10.96
N ILE A 140 -34.21 5.49 10.26
CA ILE A 140 -35.52 6.10 10.49
C ILE A 140 -36.65 5.21 9.95
N LYS A 141 -36.36 4.34 8.98
CA LYS A 141 -37.33 3.36 8.48
C LYS A 141 -37.73 2.45 9.65
N THR A 142 -38.88 2.73 10.24
CA THR A 142 -39.54 1.82 11.18
C THR A 142 -39.63 0.45 10.50
N SER A 143 -39.28 -0.61 11.23
CA SER A 143 -39.50 -1.97 10.73
C SER A 143 -40.95 -2.04 10.25
N SER A 144 -41.15 -2.31 8.97
CA SER A 144 -42.48 -2.64 8.44
C SER A 144 -42.83 -3.99 9.02
N VAL A 145 -43.34 -4.01 10.25
CA VAL A 145 -43.97 -5.18 10.84
C VAL A 145 -45.29 -5.29 10.10
N ALA A 146 -45.38 -6.29 9.21
CA ALA A 146 -46.68 -6.63 8.63
C ALA A 146 -47.60 -7.06 9.78
N ASP A 147 -48.85 -6.60 9.74
CA ASP A 147 -49.82 -6.97 10.77
C ASP A 147 -49.94 -8.50 10.85
N ASN A 148 -49.99 -9.03 12.08
CA ASN A 148 -50.18 -10.45 12.31
C ASN A 148 -51.65 -10.82 12.07
N LEU A 149 -52.06 -10.84 10.81
CA LEU A 149 -53.45 -11.09 10.37
C LEU A 149 -53.98 -12.46 10.82
N LEU A 150 -53.09 -13.42 11.06
CA LEU A 150 -53.43 -14.79 11.48
C LEU A 150 -53.33 -15.00 12.99
N GLN A 151 -52.96 -13.96 13.75
CA GLN A 151 -52.75 -13.99 15.21
C GLN A 151 -51.94 -15.21 15.69
N ARG A 152 -50.97 -15.67 14.90
CA ARG A 152 -50.11 -16.77 15.32
C ARG A 152 -49.07 -16.25 16.28
N GLU A 153 -49.10 -16.77 17.51
CA GLU A 153 -48.06 -16.66 18.52
C GLU A 153 -46.79 -17.38 18.02
N LEU A 154 -46.02 -16.71 17.16
CA LEU A 154 -44.72 -17.21 16.74
C LEU A 154 -43.77 -17.09 17.92
N LYS A 155 -43.41 -18.23 18.54
CA LYS A 155 -42.40 -18.27 19.60
C LYS A 155 -41.14 -17.56 19.11
N HIS A 156 -40.89 -16.37 19.63
CA HIS A 156 -39.60 -15.71 19.45
C HIS A 156 -38.55 -16.57 20.14
N MET A 157 -37.81 -17.37 19.36
CA MET A 157 -36.57 -17.94 19.85
C MET A 157 -35.62 -16.76 20.02
N VAL A 158 -35.59 -16.22 21.24
CA VAL A 158 -34.59 -15.26 21.69
C VAL A 158 -33.25 -15.96 21.55
N HIS A 159 -32.57 -15.74 20.43
CA HIS A 159 -31.16 -16.04 20.32
C HIS A 159 -30.49 -14.99 21.19
N GLY A 160 -30.35 -15.33 22.47
CA GLY A 160 -29.74 -14.47 23.47
C GLY A 160 -28.42 -13.97 22.93
N SER A 161 -28.29 -12.65 22.95
CA SER A 161 -27.03 -11.93 22.86
C SER A 161 -26.07 -12.54 23.87
N SER A 162 -25.25 -13.50 23.43
CA SER A 162 -24.08 -13.98 24.15
C SER A 162 -22.88 -13.48 23.39
N CYS A 163 -22.21 -12.51 24.02
CA CYS A 163 -20.84 -12.03 23.84
C CYS A 163 -20.31 -11.81 22.42
#